data_AF-A0A7R9PVU1-F1
#
_entry.id   AF-A0A7R9PVU1-F1
#
_cell.length_a   1.000
_cell.length_b   1.000
_cell.length_c   1.000
_cell.angle_alpha   90.00
_cell.angle_beta   90.00
_cell.angle_gamma   90.00
#
_symmetry.space_group_name_H-M   'P 1'
#
loop_
_entity.id
_entity.type
_entity.pdbx_description
1 polymer ?
#
loop_
_entity_poly.entity_id
_entity_poly.type
_entity_poly.pdbx_seq_one_letter_code
_entity_poly.pdbx_strand_id
1 'polypeptide(L)'
;MLGGIGMDALQVYPISQANANQRSGRAGRTGPGCCYRLYTETQYKHEMLANTVPEIQRTNLANVVLLLKSHGVQDLLQFHFMDPPPEDNMLNSMYQLWILGALDNVGQLTNLGRNMVEFPLDPAMSKMLLVSTEMRCSSEVLIIVSMLSVPSIFFRPKGREEESDLVREKFQVPESDHLTLLNVYLQWQTHHFSTHWCQQHFIQAKALRKVREVRQQLKEIMESQKLPVLSCGTEWDCVRKCICSAYFHQAARLKGIGEYVNCRTGMPCHLHPTSSLYGMGFTPDYVVYHELMMTTKEYMHCVTAVEGQWMAELGPMFYSIKESNKSRFERKQEQRDHQKEMEYEMNLAQQQIIRRKEESDSQHTTPRATPIATPGLKRPNTPGTPRRTPSRFGL
;
A
#
# COMPACT_ATOMS: atom_id res chain seq x y z
N MET A 1 -6.70 22.81 8.34
CA MET A 1 -5.33 22.25 8.35
C MET A 1 -5.37 20.80 8.83
N LEU A 2 -5.64 19.88 7.91
CA LEU A 2 -5.69 18.42 8.14
C LEU A 2 -4.54 17.71 7.38
N GLY A 3 -3.45 18.43 7.10
CA GLY A 3 -2.37 18.00 6.20
C GLY A 3 -1.26 17.18 6.84
N GLY A 4 -1.51 16.49 7.96
CA GLY A 4 -0.46 15.78 8.71
C GLY A 4 -0.78 14.33 9.06
N ILE A 5 -1.91 13.81 8.60
CA ILE A 5 -2.36 12.49 8.99
C ILE A 5 -2.51 11.68 7.71
N GLY A 6 -1.55 10.78 7.46
CA GLY A 6 -1.55 9.87 6.30
C GLY A 6 -2.69 8.85 6.38
N MET A 7 -3.92 9.35 6.32
CA MET A 7 -5.18 8.62 6.39
C MET A 7 -5.95 8.90 5.11
N ASP A 8 -6.19 7.85 4.34
CA ASP A 8 -7.11 7.92 3.21
C ASP A 8 -8.54 7.83 3.75
N ALA A 9 -9.37 8.83 3.45
CA ALA A 9 -10.77 8.87 3.87
C ALA A 9 -11.68 8.88 2.64
N LEU A 10 -12.61 7.93 2.58
CA LEU A 10 -13.64 7.92 1.55
C LEU A 10 -14.75 8.91 1.90
N GLN A 11 -14.66 10.13 1.38
CA GLN A 11 -15.63 11.19 1.64
C GLN A 11 -16.53 11.48 0.43
N VAL A 12 -17.78 11.84 0.71
CA VAL A 12 -18.69 12.34 -0.32
C VAL A 12 -18.24 13.75 -0.70
N TYR A 13 -17.88 13.93 -1.97
CA TYR A 13 -17.45 15.21 -2.51
C TYR A 13 -18.35 15.64 -3.68
N PRO A 14 -18.65 16.95 -3.83
CA PRO A 14 -19.41 17.45 -4.98
C PRO A 14 -18.76 17.07 -6.31
N ILE A 15 -19.59 16.74 -7.32
CA ILE A 15 -19.08 16.43 -8.66
C ILE A 15 -18.64 17.71 -9.39
N SER A 16 -17.70 17.57 -10.33
CA SER A 16 -17.35 18.66 -11.24
C SER A 16 -18.41 18.89 -12.31
N GLN A 17 -18.36 20.05 -12.96
CA GLN A 17 -19.20 20.38 -14.11
C GLN A 17 -18.96 19.39 -15.26
N ALA A 18 -17.71 18.99 -15.51
CA ALA A 18 -17.37 17.95 -16.48
C ALA A 18 -18.08 16.62 -16.17
N ASN A 19 -18.08 16.17 -14.92
CA ASN A 19 -18.79 14.96 -14.50
C ASN A 19 -20.30 15.10 -14.63
N ALA A 20 -20.87 16.26 -14.27
CA ALA A 20 -22.28 16.56 -14.45
C ALA A 20 -22.69 16.50 -15.93
N ASN A 21 -21.85 17.04 -16.82
CA ASN A 21 -22.09 17.04 -18.26
C ASN A 21 -21.99 15.64 -18.86
N GLN A 22 -21.03 14.82 -18.42
CA GLN A 22 -20.97 13.41 -18.80
C GLN A 22 -22.22 12.64 -18.37
N ARG A 23 -22.73 12.90 -17.15
CA ARG A 23 -23.97 12.27 -16.66
C ARG A 23 -25.18 12.66 -17.50
N SER A 24 -25.35 13.94 -17.83
CA SER A 24 -26.43 14.37 -18.72
C SER A 24 -26.29 13.79 -20.14
N GLY A 25 -25.07 13.68 -20.66
CA GLY A 25 -24.80 13.08 -21.97
C GLY A 25 -25.21 11.61 -22.07
N ARG A 26 -25.26 10.85 -20.97
CA ARG A 26 -25.73 9.46 -20.97
C ARG A 26 -27.21 9.33 -21.35
N ALA A 27 -28.03 10.34 -21.06
CA ALA A 27 -29.45 10.33 -21.39
C ALA A 27 -29.72 10.48 -22.90
N GLY A 28 -28.79 11.09 -23.64
CA GLY A 28 -28.94 11.40 -25.06
C GLY A 28 -28.31 10.39 -26.03
N ARG A 29 -27.91 9.19 -25.58
CA ARG A 29 -27.11 8.25 -26.40
C ARG A 29 -27.88 7.61 -27.55
N THR A 30 -29.17 7.34 -27.37
CA THR A 30 -30.00 6.64 -28.37
C THR A 30 -31.01 7.58 -29.03
N GLY A 31 -31.37 8.66 -28.36
CA GLY A 31 -32.34 9.64 -28.83
C GLY A 31 -32.49 10.79 -27.83
N PRO A 32 -33.43 11.71 -28.05
CA PRO A 32 -33.70 12.80 -27.11
C PRO A 32 -34.04 12.25 -25.72
N GLY A 33 -33.32 12.72 -24.69
CA GLY A 33 -33.50 12.30 -23.31
C GLY A 33 -33.43 13.48 -22.35
N CYS A 34 -34.02 13.31 -21.17
CA CYS A 34 -34.05 14.33 -20.12
C CYS A 34 -33.06 13.96 -18.99
N CYS A 35 -32.40 14.96 -18.43
CA CYS A 35 -31.54 14.79 -17.24
C CYS A 35 -32.05 15.70 -16.12
N TYR A 36 -32.48 15.11 -15.01
CA TYR A 36 -32.90 15.84 -13.82
C TYR A 36 -31.70 16.02 -12.89
N ARG A 37 -31.28 17.27 -12.71
CA ARG A 37 -30.19 17.65 -11.80
C ARG A 37 -30.80 18.09 -10.47
N LEU A 38 -30.47 17.40 -9.38
CA LEU A 38 -30.98 17.69 -8.02
C LEU A 38 -30.16 18.79 -7.31
N TYR A 39 -29.79 19.83 -8.04
CA TYR A 39 -29.05 20.99 -7.56
C TYR A 39 -29.43 22.23 -8.38
N THR A 40 -29.22 23.42 -7.83
CA THR A 40 -29.59 24.67 -8.49
C THR A 40 -28.61 25.02 -9.61
N GLU A 41 -29.07 25.84 -10.56
CA GLU A 41 -28.19 26.34 -11.63
C GLU A 41 -27.04 27.19 -11.09
N THR A 42 -27.29 27.97 -10.02
CA THR A 42 -26.27 28.76 -9.32
C THR A 42 -25.16 27.86 -8.77
N GLN A 43 -25.53 26.75 -8.11
CA GLN A 43 -24.55 25.79 -7.58
C GLN A 43 -23.70 25.18 -8.70
N TYR A 44 -24.31 24.83 -9.84
CA TYR A 44 -23.58 24.32 -11.00
C TYR A 44 -22.56 25.33 -11.56
N LYS A 45 -22.93 26.61 -11.66
CA LYS A 45 -22.08 27.65 -12.28
C LYS A 45 -21.00 28.19 -11.34
N HIS A 46 -21.30 28.32 -10.05
CA HIS A 46 -20.44 29.07 -9.11
C HIS A 46 -19.77 28.21 -8.04
N GLU A 47 -20.36 27.07 -7.64
CA GLU A 47 -19.80 26.23 -6.57
C GLU A 47 -19.06 25.00 -7.11
N MET A 48 -19.49 24.44 -8.23
CA MET A 48 -18.86 23.25 -8.82
C MET A 48 -17.59 23.60 -9.59
N LEU A 49 -16.52 22.82 -9.33
CA LEU A 49 -15.28 22.87 -10.10
C LEU A 49 -15.54 22.53 -11.58
N ALA A 50 -14.87 23.23 -12.50
CA ALA A 50 -14.99 22.96 -13.93
C ALA A 50 -14.58 21.50 -14.27
N ASN A 51 -13.39 21.10 -13.81
CA ASN A 51 -12.81 19.78 -14.01
C ASN A 51 -12.65 19.04 -12.68
N THR A 52 -12.60 17.71 -12.74
CA THR A 52 -12.25 16.91 -11.57
C THR A 52 -10.78 17.10 -11.23
N VAL A 53 -10.48 17.26 -9.95
CA VAL A 53 -9.09 17.26 -9.46
C VAL A 53 -8.44 15.90 -9.79
N PRO A 54 -7.20 15.88 -10.32
CA PRO A 54 -6.47 14.65 -10.61
C PRO A 54 -6.37 13.70 -9.41
N GLU A 55 -6.26 12.40 -9.69
CA GLU A 55 -6.16 11.36 -8.64
C GLU A 55 -4.82 11.46 -7.89
N ILE A 56 -3.72 11.69 -8.62
CA ILE A 56 -2.37 11.84 -8.06
C ILE A 56 -2.26 12.95 -7.01
N GLN A 57 -3.15 13.95 -7.05
CA GLN A 57 -3.19 15.05 -6.09
C GLN A 57 -4.06 14.76 -4.86
N ARG A 58 -4.81 13.64 -4.86
CA ARG A 58 -5.85 13.34 -3.86
C ARG A 58 -5.67 12.03 -3.12
N THR A 59 -4.81 11.14 -3.60
CA THR A 59 -4.60 9.81 -3.02
C THR A 59 -3.21 9.65 -2.43
N ASN A 60 -3.04 8.70 -1.51
CA ASN A 60 -1.73 8.23 -1.10
C ASN A 60 -0.92 7.71 -2.31
N LEU A 61 0.34 8.12 -2.38
CA LEU A 61 1.25 7.83 -3.48
C LEU A 61 2.24 6.71 -3.16
N ALA A 62 2.08 5.98 -2.04
CA ALA A 62 3.05 4.96 -1.61
C ALA A 62 3.34 3.93 -2.71
N ASN A 63 2.31 3.39 -3.39
CA ASN A 63 2.50 2.47 -4.51
C ASN A 63 3.20 3.13 -5.71
N VAL A 64 2.84 4.37 -6.03
CA VAL A 64 3.42 5.12 -7.15
C VAL A 64 4.88 5.44 -6.89
N VAL A 65 5.23 5.90 -5.69
CA VAL A 65 6.60 6.18 -5.25
C VAL A 65 7.44 4.91 -5.29
N LEU A 66 6.90 3.80 -4.79
CA LEU A 66 7.58 2.50 -4.80
C LEU A 66 7.89 2.06 -6.25
N LEU A 67 6.91 2.19 -7.15
CA LEU A 67 7.07 1.87 -8.57
C LEU A 67 8.10 2.79 -9.26
N LEU A 68 8.02 4.11 -9.07
CA LEU A 68 8.97 5.07 -9.65
C LEU A 68 10.40 4.80 -9.19
N LYS A 69 10.59 4.49 -7.90
CA LYS A 69 11.90 4.12 -7.35
C LYS A 69 12.41 2.81 -7.94
N SER A 70 11.54 1.82 -8.18
CA SER A 70 11.93 0.56 -8.85
C SER A 70 12.40 0.77 -10.29
N HIS A 71 11.85 1.78 -10.98
CA HIS A 71 12.29 2.19 -12.32
C HIS A 71 13.55 3.09 -12.32
N GLY A 72 14.15 3.34 -11.17
CA GLY A 72 15.42 4.07 -11.06
C GLY A 72 15.27 5.60 -10.99
N VAL A 73 14.07 6.13 -10.76
CA VAL A 73 13.88 7.58 -10.53
C VAL A 73 14.47 7.96 -9.17
N GLN A 74 15.57 8.72 -9.19
CA GLN A 74 16.26 9.12 -7.95
C GLN A 74 15.54 10.29 -7.26
N ASP A 75 15.30 11.37 -7.98
CA ASP A 75 14.63 12.56 -7.48
C ASP A 75 13.16 12.57 -7.93
N LEU A 76 12.27 12.40 -6.95
CA LEU A 76 10.82 12.37 -7.19
C LEU A 76 10.24 13.78 -7.28
N LEU A 77 10.84 14.78 -6.62
CA LEU A 77 10.37 16.16 -6.61
C LEU A 77 10.64 16.84 -7.95
N GLN A 78 11.74 16.47 -8.62
CA GLN A 78 12.07 16.96 -9.95
C GLN A 78 11.42 16.14 -11.08
N PHE A 79 10.68 15.08 -10.77
CA PHE A 79 10.07 14.24 -11.79
C PHE A 79 8.96 15.00 -12.55
N HIS A 80 8.96 14.88 -13.89
CA HIS A 80 8.06 15.61 -14.78
C HIS A 80 6.65 14.98 -14.80
N PHE A 81 5.87 15.21 -13.73
CA PHE A 81 4.44 14.89 -13.72
C PHE A 81 3.64 15.86 -14.60
N MET A 82 2.58 15.35 -15.25
CA MET A 82 1.62 16.19 -15.99
C MET A 82 0.89 17.14 -15.03
N ASP A 83 0.40 16.58 -13.93
CA ASP A 83 -0.16 17.31 -12.79
C ASP A 83 0.65 16.91 -11.55
N PRO A 84 1.55 17.75 -11.04
CA PRO A 84 2.39 17.38 -9.91
C PRO A 84 1.55 17.17 -8.64
N PRO A 85 1.84 16.14 -7.85
CA PRO A 85 1.23 15.98 -6.53
C PRO A 85 1.77 17.04 -5.56
N PRO A 86 1.02 17.35 -4.49
CA PRO A 86 1.54 18.15 -3.38
C PRO A 86 2.81 17.53 -2.78
N GLU A 87 3.82 18.35 -2.50
CA GLU A 87 5.10 17.89 -1.92
C GLU A 87 4.88 17.14 -0.60
N ASP A 88 3.97 17.64 0.25
CA ASP A 88 3.61 16.99 1.52
C ASP A 88 3.11 15.55 1.32
N ASN A 89 2.29 15.30 0.29
CA ASN A 89 1.79 13.95 0.00
C ASN A 89 2.93 13.04 -0.44
N MET A 90 3.85 13.55 -1.27
CA MET A 90 5.01 12.79 -1.72
C MET A 90 5.94 12.44 -0.55
N LEU A 91 6.25 13.41 0.32
CA LEU A 91 7.06 13.21 1.52
C LEU A 91 6.40 12.24 2.50
N ASN A 92 5.10 12.34 2.70
CA ASN A 92 4.35 11.40 3.54
C ASN A 92 4.39 9.97 3.00
N SER A 93 4.25 9.77 1.69
CA SER A 93 4.36 8.45 1.06
C SER A 93 5.79 7.89 1.13
N MET A 94 6.82 8.72 0.94
CA MET A 94 8.22 8.31 1.15
C MET A 94 8.47 7.91 2.60
N TYR A 95 7.96 8.69 3.56
CA TYR A 95 8.06 8.39 4.98
C TYR A 95 7.36 7.09 5.34
N GLN A 96 6.17 6.82 4.79
CA GLN A 96 5.46 5.56 5.00
C GLN A 96 6.26 4.35 4.46
N LEU A 97 6.86 4.47 3.27
CA LEU A 97 7.69 3.41 2.70
C LEU A 97 8.98 3.20 3.51
N TRP A 98 9.59 4.26 4.03
CA TRP A 98 10.73 4.17 4.94
C TRP A 98 10.35 3.45 6.23
N ILE A 99 9.22 3.78 6.85
CA ILE A 99 8.68 3.07 8.03
C ILE A 99 8.50 1.58 7.74
N LEU A 100 7.95 1.24 6.57
CA LEU A 100 7.75 -0.15 6.20
C LEU A 100 9.08 -0.88 5.91
N GLY A 101 10.20 -0.15 5.76
CA GLY A 101 11.51 -0.70 5.41
C GLY A 101 11.68 -0.92 3.91
N ALA A 102 10.79 -0.38 3.09
CA ALA A 102 10.89 -0.44 1.62
C ALA A 102 11.94 0.54 1.09
N LEU A 103 12.15 1.65 1.79
CA LEU A 103 13.20 2.64 1.50
C LEU A 103 14.23 2.67 2.63
N ASP A 104 15.50 2.92 2.28
CA ASP A 104 16.57 3.18 3.25
C ASP A 104 16.59 4.64 3.73
N ASN A 105 17.53 4.96 4.64
CA ASN A 105 17.69 6.30 5.23
C ASN A 105 18.04 7.38 4.19
N VAL A 106 18.40 7.00 2.96
CA VAL A 106 18.74 7.93 1.87
C VAL A 106 17.70 7.88 0.73
N GLY A 107 16.58 7.19 0.95
CA GLY A 107 15.47 7.11 -0.01
C GLY A 107 15.74 6.21 -1.22
N GLN A 108 16.67 5.26 -1.12
CA GLN A 108 16.90 4.20 -2.10
C GLN A 108 16.08 2.95 -1.76
N LEU A 109 15.77 2.16 -2.79
CA LEU A 109 14.96 0.96 -2.66
C LEU A 109 15.75 -0.19 -2.01
N THR A 110 15.23 -0.73 -0.90
CA THR A 110 15.82 -1.89 -0.20
C THR A 110 15.48 -3.20 -0.92
N ASN A 111 16.09 -4.32 -0.50
CA ASN A 111 15.71 -5.64 -1.01
C ASN A 111 14.25 -5.99 -0.67
N LEU A 112 13.78 -5.60 0.52
CA LEU A 112 12.38 -5.72 0.90
C LEU A 112 11.50 -4.93 -0.07
N GLY A 113 11.83 -3.65 -0.31
CA GLY A 113 11.11 -2.79 -1.24
C GLY A 113 11.06 -3.35 -2.67
N ARG A 114 12.15 -3.94 -3.16
CA ARG A 114 12.16 -4.61 -4.49
C ARG A 114 11.19 -5.77 -4.56
N ASN A 115 11.16 -6.62 -3.54
CA ASN A 115 10.23 -7.75 -3.51
C ASN A 115 8.78 -7.26 -3.39
N MET A 116 8.53 -6.12 -2.73
CA MET A 116 7.18 -5.56 -2.59
C MET A 116 6.61 -5.05 -3.92
N VAL A 117 7.43 -4.53 -4.83
CA VAL A 117 7.01 -3.97 -6.14
C VAL A 117 6.32 -5.01 -7.02
N GLU A 118 6.74 -6.27 -6.91
CA GLU A 118 6.23 -7.38 -7.71
C GLU A 118 4.79 -7.77 -7.36
N PHE A 119 4.29 -7.36 -6.18
CA PHE A 119 2.92 -7.65 -5.75
C PHE A 119 2.00 -6.48 -6.12
N PRO A 120 0.83 -6.75 -6.74
CA PRO A 120 -0.17 -5.73 -7.06
C PRO A 120 -1.02 -5.39 -5.82
N LEU A 121 -0.36 -5.03 -4.72
CA LEU A 121 -0.95 -4.80 -3.40
C LEU A 121 -0.37 -3.53 -2.78
N ASP A 122 -1.08 -2.99 -1.80
CA ASP A 122 -0.54 -1.89 -1.00
C ASP A 122 0.71 -2.33 -0.22
N PRO A 123 1.64 -1.40 0.06
CA PRO A 123 2.95 -1.78 0.58
C PRO A 123 2.84 -2.46 1.95
N ALA A 124 1.89 -2.07 2.80
CA ALA A 124 1.67 -2.76 4.07
C ALA A 124 1.26 -4.23 3.88
N MET A 125 0.37 -4.52 2.94
CA MET A 125 -0.05 -5.90 2.63
C MET A 125 1.07 -6.71 1.97
N SER A 126 1.84 -6.11 1.06
CA SER A 126 3.03 -6.74 0.47
C SER A 126 4.07 -7.10 1.53
N LYS A 127 4.34 -6.19 2.47
CA LYS A 127 5.22 -6.46 3.62
C LYS A 127 4.70 -7.63 4.46
N MET A 128 3.40 -7.64 4.75
CA MET A 128 2.77 -8.71 5.52
C MET A 128 2.98 -10.08 4.86
N LEU A 129 2.78 -10.19 3.53
CA LEU A 129 3.06 -11.43 2.79
C LEU A 129 4.54 -11.84 2.88
N LEU A 130 5.48 -10.90 2.70
CA LEU A 130 6.91 -11.20 2.74
C LEU A 130 7.35 -11.69 4.13
N VAL A 131 6.97 -10.97 5.19
CA VAL A 131 7.32 -11.33 6.57
C VAL A 131 6.64 -12.65 7.00
N SER A 132 5.45 -12.95 6.45
CA SER A 132 4.76 -14.21 6.76
C SER A 132 5.55 -15.46 6.35
N THR A 133 6.45 -15.35 5.37
CA THR A 133 7.33 -16.46 4.96
C THR A 133 8.41 -16.72 6.00
N GLU A 134 8.97 -15.67 6.60
CA GLU A 134 9.95 -15.75 7.68
C GLU A 134 9.31 -16.31 8.96
N MET A 135 8.08 -15.89 9.27
CA MET A 135 7.30 -16.36 10.42
C MET A 135 6.55 -17.69 10.17
N ARG A 136 6.72 -18.31 8.99
CA ARG A 136 6.12 -19.60 8.61
C ARG A 136 4.59 -19.67 8.69
N CYS A 137 3.90 -18.54 8.49
CA CYS A 137 2.43 -18.41 8.53
C CYS A 137 1.84 -17.88 7.21
N SER A 138 2.61 -18.00 6.13
CA SER A 138 2.27 -17.47 4.81
C SER A 138 1.01 -18.03 4.16
N SER A 139 0.61 -19.26 4.46
CA SER A 139 -0.63 -19.85 3.92
C SER A 139 -1.87 -19.11 4.45
N GLU A 140 -1.87 -18.82 5.75
CA GLU A 140 -2.94 -18.11 6.46
C GLU A 140 -2.96 -16.63 6.05
N VAL A 141 -1.79 -15.98 6.05
CA VAL A 141 -1.65 -14.57 5.68
C VAL A 141 -2.04 -14.34 4.22
N LEU A 142 -1.71 -15.26 3.31
CA LEU A 142 -2.13 -15.19 1.91
C LEU A 142 -3.66 -15.16 1.77
N ILE A 143 -4.40 -15.95 2.58
CA ILE A 143 -5.86 -15.90 2.62
C ILE A 143 -6.34 -14.55 3.16
N ILE A 144 -5.76 -14.08 4.27
CA ILE A 144 -6.14 -12.80 4.90
C ILE A 144 -5.96 -11.64 3.92
N VAL A 145 -4.81 -11.53 3.27
CA VAL A 145 -4.54 -10.48 2.26
C VAL A 145 -5.52 -10.54 1.11
N SER A 146 -5.85 -11.76 0.64
CA SER A 146 -6.82 -11.96 -0.42
C SER A 146 -8.24 -11.52 -0.01
N MET A 147 -8.60 -11.72 1.26
CA MET A 147 -9.88 -11.30 1.83
C MET A 147 -9.96 -9.77 1.98
N LEU A 148 -8.87 -9.11 2.39
CA LEU A 148 -8.78 -7.65 2.49
C LEU A 148 -8.80 -6.95 1.12
N SER A 149 -8.27 -7.60 0.08
CA SER A 149 -8.19 -7.04 -1.28
C SER A 149 -9.54 -7.01 -2.02
N VAL A 150 -10.61 -7.55 -1.43
CA VAL A 150 -11.95 -7.63 -2.01
C VAL A 150 -12.91 -6.84 -1.12
N PRO A 151 -13.93 -6.16 -1.68
CA PRO A 151 -14.96 -5.49 -0.88
C PRO A 151 -15.60 -6.43 0.14
N SER A 152 -16.11 -5.86 1.24
CA SER A 152 -16.67 -6.61 2.37
C SER A 152 -17.55 -7.78 1.93
N ILE A 153 -17.17 -8.98 2.38
CA ILE A 153 -17.85 -10.23 2.03
C ILE A 153 -19.17 -10.42 2.79
N PHE A 154 -19.37 -9.72 3.90
CA PHE A 154 -20.56 -9.83 4.73
C PHE A 154 -21.71 -9.05 4.11
N PHE A 155 -22.90 -9.63 4.12
CA PHE A 155 -24.11 -9.01 3.60
C PHE A 155 -25.13 -8.83 4.72
N ARG A 156 -25.52 -7.58 4.99
CA ARG A 156 -26.51 -7.24 6.04
C ARG A 156 -27.82 -6.75 5.40
N PRO A 157 -28.78 -7.65 5.10
CA PRO A 157 -30.03 -7.28 4.45
C PRO A 157 -30.95 -6.45 5.38
N LYS A 158 -31.52 -5.37 4.85
CA LYS A 158 -32.52 -4.56 5.56
C LYS A 158 -33.71 -5.44 5.98
N GLY A 159 -34.05 -5.40 7.27
CA GLY A 159 -35.15 -6.19 7.85
C GLY A 159 -34.77 -7.58 8.38
N ARG A 160 -33.55 -8.08 8.10
CA ARG A 160 -32.99 -9.32 8.69
C ARG A 160 -31.59 -9.10 9.25
N GLU A 161 -31.42 -7.93 9.87
CA GLU A 161 -30.14 -7.45 10.34
C GLU A 161 -29.67 -8.24 11.57
N GLU A 162 -30.56 -8.47 12.54
CA GLU A 162 -30.28 -9.26 13.74
C GLU A 162 -29.92 -10.71 13.41
N GLU A 163 -30.64 -11.34 12.48
CA GLU A 163 -30.31 -12.70 12.01
C GLU A 163 -28.91 -12.77 11.39
N SER A 164 -28.57 -11.78 10.56
CA SER A 164 -27.25 -11.69 9.94
C SER A 164 -26.14 -11.49 10.97
N ASP A 165 -26.39 -10.66 11.99
CA ASP A 165 -25.40 -10.36 13.03
C ASP A 165 -25.17 -11.59 13.94
N LEU A 166 -26.24 -12.32 14.31
CA LEU A 166 -26.15 -13.58 15.08
C LEU A 166 -25.41 -14.69 14.33
N VAL A 167 -25.60 -14.80 13.01
CA VAL A 167 -24.85 -15.78 12.22
C VAL A 167 -23.38 -15.36 12.08
N ARG A 168 -23.10 -14.06 11.97
CA ARG A 168 -21.74 -13.54 11.92
C ARG A 168 -20.96 -13.82 13.20
N GLU A 169 -21.61 -13.70 14.36
CA GLU A 169 -21.01 -13.97 15.68
C GLU A 169 -20.37 -15.35 15.76
N LYS A 170 -20.95 -16.36 15.09
CA LYS A 170 -20.40 -17.73 15.05
C LYS A 170 -19.03 -17.86 14.38
N PHE A 171 -18.65 -16.88 13.55
CA PHE A 171 -17.35 -16.86 12.87
C PHE A 171 -16.31 -16.01 13.60
N GLN A 172 -16.75 -15.17 14.54
CA GLN A 172 -15.90 -14.19 15.17
C GLN A 172 -14.80 -14.86 15.99
N VAL A 173 -13.58 -14.42 15.74
CA VAL A 173 -12.43 -14.72 16.59
C VAL A 173 -12.27 -13.53 17.53
N PRO A 174 -12.41 -13.72 18.85
CA PRO A 174 -12.41 -12.63 19.84
C PRO A 174 -11.21 -11.69 19.78
N GLU A 175 -10.06 -12.21 19.36
CA GLU A 175 -8.79 -11.49 19.37
C GLU A 175 -8.50 -10.75 18.06
N SER A 176 -9.22 -11.06 16.96
CA SER A 176 -8.81 -10.60 15.63
C SER A 176 -9.90 -10.70 14.56
N ASP A 177 -10.21 -9.56 13.94
CA ASP A 177 -11.02 -9.50 12.72
C ASP A 177 -10.32 -10.17 11.53
N HIS A 178 -8.99 -10.02 11.43
CA HIS A 178 -8.21 -10.67 10.37
C HIS A 178 -8.33 -12.20 10.46
N LEU A 179 -8.30 -12.76 11.67
CA LEU A 179 -8.52 -14.20 11.88
C LEU A 179 -9.99 -14.59 11.67
N THR A 180 -10.94 -13.69 11.94
CA THR A 180 -12.35 -13.90 11.59
C THR A 180 -12.52 -14.08 10.08
N LEU A 181 -11.87 -13.24 9.26
CA LEU A 181 -11.86 -13.38 7.80
C LEU A 181 -11.27 -14.72 7.35
N LEU A 182 -10.16 -15.13 7.98
CA LEU A 182 -9.55 -16.43 7.73
C LEU A 182 -10.49 -17.59 8.07
N ASN A 183 -11.12 -17.55 9.25
CA ASN A 183 -12.06 -18.57 9.71
C ASN A 183 -13.22 -18.74 8.72
N VAL A 184 -13.81 -17.64 8.24
CA VAL A 184 -14.88 -17.67 7.23
C VAL A 184 -14.41 -18.37 5.95
N TYR A 185 -13.22 -18.04 5.46
CA TYR A 185 -12.68 -18.67 4.24
C TYR A 185 -12.41 -20.17 4.44
N LEU A 186 -11.84 -20.57 5.58
CA LEU A 186 -11.56 -21.97 5.91
C LEU A 186 -12.85 -22.79 6.02
N GLN A 187 -13.89 -22.26 6.66
CA GLN A 187 -15.18 -22.94 6.73
C GLN A 187 -15.82 -23.07 5.35
N TRP A 188 -15.76 -22.03 4.53
CA TRP A 188 -16.24 -22.09 3.15
C TRP A 188 -15.50 -23.16 2.31
N GLN A 189 -14.19 -23.29 2.50
CA GLN A 189 -13.36 -24.31 1.87
C GLN A 189 -13.76 -25.73 2.32
N THR A 190 -13.98 -25.94 3.62
CA THR A 190 -14.46 -27.23 4.18
C THR A 190 -15.83 -27.62 3.62
N HIS A 191 -16.71 -26.63 3.36
CA HIS A 191 -18.00 -26.83 2.69
C HIS A 191 -17.90 -26.83 1.15
N HIS A 192 -16.74 -27.22 0.60
CA HIS A 192 -16.50 -27.39 -0.83
C HIS A 192 -16.85 -26.16 -1.68
N PHE A 193 -16.63 -24.96 -1.15
CA PHE A 193 -16.92 -23.70 -1.83
C PHE A 193 -18.41 -23.52 -2.19
N SER A 194 -19.31 -24.08 -1.38
CA SER A 194 -20.76 -24.08 -1.65
C SER A 194 -21.35 -22.66 -1.66
N THR A 195 -22.11 -22.35 -2.72
CA THR A 195 -22.88 -21.10 -2.80
C THR A 195 -24.08 -21.12 -1.85
N HIS A 196 -24.67 -22.30 -1.59
CA HIS A 196 -25.78 -22.45 -0.66
C HIS A 196 -25.35 -22.12 0.76
N TRP A 197 -24.17 -22.59 1.17
CA TRP A 197 -23.58 -22.26 2.46
C TRP A 197 -23.40 -20.74 2.61
N CYS A 198 -22.87 -20.06 1.59
CA CYS A 198 -22.74 -18.60 1.62
C CYS A 198 -24.09 -17.89 1.83
N GLN A 199 -25.16 -18.36 1.19
CA GLN A 199 -26.50 -17.78 1.34
C GLN A 199 -27.06 -17.96 2.75
N GLN A 200 -26.90 -19.15 3.32
CA GLN A 200 -27.33 -19.45 4.70
C GLN A 200 -26.57 -18.61 5.74
N HIS A 201 -25.31 -18.28 5.44
CA HIS A 201 -24.44 -17.54 6.34
C HIS A 201 -24.33 -16.04 6.05
N PHE A 202 -25.20 -15.49 5.18
CA PHE A 202 -25.20 -14.07 4.82
C PHE A 202 -23.86 -13.58 4.26
N ILE A 203 -23.17 -14.43 3.49
CA ILE A 203 -21.90 -14.14 2.84
C ILE A 203 -22.10 -14.01 1.32
N GLN A 204 -21.42 -13.06 0.70
CA GLN A 204 -21.47 -12.84 -0.74
C GLN A 204 -20.61 -13.87 -1.50
N ALA A 205 -21.25 -14.88 -2.09
CA ALA A 205 -20.56 -15.92 -2.86
C ALA A 205 -19.78 -15.38 -4.08
N LYS A 206 -20.19 -14.24 -4.65
CA LYS A 206 -19.43 -13.58 -5.74
C LYS A 206 -18.11 -12.99 -5.23
N ALA A 207 -18.14 -12.37 -4.05
CA ALA A 207 -16.95 -11.80 -3.43
C ALA A 207 -15.95 -12.90 -3.04
N LEU A 208 -16.41 -13.99 -2.41
CA LEU A 208 -15.53 -15.12 -2.06
C LEU A 208 -14.91 -15.82 -3.27
N ARG A 209 -15.62 -15.93 -4.39
CA ARG A 209 -15.02 -16.39 -5.65
C ARG A 209 -13.89 -15.47 -6.10
N LYS A 210 -14.09 -14.15 -6.00
CA LYS A 210 -13.04 -13.18 -6.33
C LYS A 210 -11.83 -13.29 -5.41
N VAL A 211 -12.06 -13.50 -4.10
CA VAL A 211 -10.98 -13.77 -3.13
C VAL A 211 -10.14 -14.97 -3.57
N ARG A 212 -10.77 -16.06 -4.02
CA ARG A 212 -10.06 -17.26 -4.48
C ARG A 212 -9.22 -17.00 -5.74
N GLU A 213 -9.71 -16.19 -6.67
CA GLU A 213 -8.94 -15.75 -7.84
C GLU A 213 -7.71 -14.93 -7.42
N VAL A 214 -7.89 -13.93 -6.56
CA VAL A 214 -6.79 -13.08 -6.05
C VAL A 214 -5.77 -13.93 -5.29
N ARG A 215 -6.22 -14.84 -4.44
CA ARG A 215 -5.35 -15.77 -3.71
C ARG A 215 -4.49 -16.60 -4.64
N GLN A 216 -5.07 -17.10 -5.73
CA GLN A 216 -4.35 -17.91 -6.72
C GLN A 216 -3.28 -17.07 -7.45
N GLN A 217 -3.62 -15.85 -7.86
CA GLN A 217 -2.66 -14.92 -8.49
C GLN A 217 -1.50 -14.58 -7.55
N LEU A 218 -1.79 -14.25 -6.29
CA LEU A 218 -0.76 -13.95 -5.31
C LEU A 218 0.12 -15.17 -5.01
N LYS A 219 -0.46 -16.38 -4.96
CA LYS A 219 0.31 -17.63 -4.80
C LYS A 219 1.29 -17.84 -5.96
N GLU A 220 0.85 -17.61 -7.19
CA GLU A 220 1.70 -17.74 -8.39
C GLU A 220 2.87 -16.75 -8.36
N ILE A 221 2.62 -15.51 -7.92
CA ILE A 221 3.68 -14.51 -7.72
C ILE A 221 4.67 -14.99 -6.64
N MET A 222 4.18 -15.48 -5.50
CA MET A 222 5.05 -16.01 -4.44
C MET A 222 5.92 -17.18 -4.94
N GLU A 223 5.34 -18.12 -5.69
CA GLU A 223 6.07 -19.23 -6.30
C GLU A 223 7.14 -18.75 -7.29
N SER A 224 6.82 -17.74 -8.12
CA SER A 224 7.77 -17.14 -9.06
C SER A 224 8.98 -16.49 -8.37
N GLN A 225 8.75 -15.89 -7.20
CA GLN A 225 9.79 -15.29 -6.35
C GLN A 225 10.47 -16.29 -5.41
N LYS A 226 10.15 -17.58 -5.49
CA LYS A 226 10.68 -18.64 -4.62
C LYS A 226 10.36 -18.42 -3.13
N LEU A 227 9.22 -17.80 -2.84
CA LEU A 227 8.71 -17.60 -1.50
C LEU A 227 7.92 -18.84 -1.06
N PRO A 228 8.32 -19.52 0.04
CA PRO A 228 7.66 -20.75 0.47
C PRO A 228 6.29 -20.45 1.08
N VAL A 229 5.28 -21.24 0.67
CA VAL A 229 3.93 -21.18 1.26
C VAL A 229 3.81 -22.24 2.35
N LEU A 230 4.05 -21.82 3.58
CA LEU A 230 4.00 -22.62 4.81
C LEU A 230 2.79 -22.23 5.67
N SER A 231 2.21 -23.22 6.35
CA SER A 231 1.12 -23.06 7.31
C SER A 231 1.66 -23.15 8.73
N CYS A 232 1.16 -22.30 9.63
CA CYS A 232 1.50 -22.34 11.06
C CYS A 232 0.64 -23.30 11.89
N GLY A 233 -0.30 -24.03 11.27
CA GLY A 233 -1.16 -24.97 11.96
C GLY A 233 -2.13 -24.27 12.92
N THR A 234 -1.97 -24.50 14.23
CA THR A 234 -2.85 -23.96 15.28
C THR A 234 -2.25 -22.76 16.03
N GLU A 235 -1.03 -22.35 15.69
CA GLU A 235 -0.36 -21.23 16.34
C GLU A 235 -0.80 -19.91 15.69
N TRP A 236 -1.86 -19.30 16.21
CA TRP A 236 -2.42 -18.07 15.65
C TRP A 236 -1.63 -16.80 16.03
N ASP A 237 -0.80 -16.87 17.07
CA ASP A 237 -0.01 -15.74 17.52
C ASP A 237 1.07 -15.32 16.51
N CYS A 238 1.64 -16.26 15.75
CA CYS A 238 2.56 -15.89 14.67
C CYS A 238 1.85 -15.12 13.54
N VAL A 239 0.57 -15.39 13.29
CA VAL A 239 -0.25 -14.61 12.33
C VAL A 239 -0.50 -13.21 12.88
N ARG A 240 -0.87 -13.09 14.16
CA ARG A 240 -1.09 -11.79 14.82
C ARG A 240 0.20 -10.94 14.86
N LYS A 241 1.33 -11.56 15.19
CA LYS A 241 2.66 -10.92 15.18
C LYS A 241 3.05 -10.51 13.75
N CYS A 242 2.74 -11.31 12.74
CA CYS A 242 2.93 -10.96 11.34
C CYS A 242 2.10 -9.74 10.92
N ILE A 243 0.80 -9.70 11.28
CA ILE A 243 -0.06 -8.53 11.04
C ILE A 243 0.50 -7.29 11.73
N CYS A 244 0.97 -7.43 12.98
CA CYS A 244 1.63 -6.35 13.71
C CYS A 244 2.86 -5.79 12.95
N SER A 245 3.67 -6.65 12.33
CA SER A 245 4.87 -6.22 11.58
C SER A 245 4.58 -5.31 10.38
N ALA A 246 3.38 -5.42 9.80
CA ALA A 246 2.92 -4.60 8.69
C ALA A 246 2.19 -3.34 9.18
N TYR A 247 1.36 -3.48 10.21
CA TYR A 247 0.45 -2.43 10.69
C TYR A 247 0.86 -1.77 12.00
N PHE A 248 2.10 -1.96 12.50
CA PHE A 248 2.55 -1.33 13.75
C PHE A 248 2.42 0.20 13.72
N HIS A 249 2.55 0.83 12.55
CA HIS A 249 2.38 2.28 12.38
C HIS A 249 0.91 2.74 12.49
N GLN A 250 -0.02 1.80 12.39
CA GLN A 250 -1.48 1.93 12.57
C GLN A 250 -1.91 1.22 13.86
N ALA A 251 -1.22 1.50 14.97
CA ALA A 251 -1.55 0.98 16.27
C ALA A 251 -2.34 1.99 17.11
N ALA A 252 -3.24 1.49 17.95
CA ALA A 252 -3.98 2.26 18.94
C ALA A 252 -3.92 1.59 20.31
N ARG A 253 -3.97 2.40 21.36
CA ARG A 253 -3.97 1.95 22.77
C ARG A 253 -5.27 2.30 23.46
N LEU A 254 -5.70 1.45 24.39
CA LEU A 254 -6.86 1.68 25.22
C LEU A 254 -6.62 2.88 26.14
N LYS A 255 -7.57 3.82 26.20
CA LYS A 255 -7.52 4.97 27.11
C LYS A 255 -8.68 4.97 28.11
N GLY A 256 -9.83 4.47 27.69
CA GLY A 256 -11.04 4.37 28.52
C GLY A 256 -11.99 3.31 27.97
N ILE A 257 -13.20 3.25 28.52
CA ILE A 257 -14.21 2.26 28.12
C ILE A 257 -14.63 2.52 26.67
N GLY A 258 -14.20 1.65 25.74
CA GLY A 258 -14.52 1.76 24.31
C GLY A 258 -13.86 2.94 23.58
N GLU A 259 -12.90 3.61 24.20
CA GLU A 259 -12.12 4.70 23.59
C GLU A 259 -10.66 4.27 23.47
N TYR A 260 -10.18 4.25 22.23
CA TYR A 260 -8.78 4.04 21.90
C TYR A 260 -8.15 5.36 21.45
N VAL A 261 -6.84 5.42 21.51
CA VAL A 261 -6.06 6.55 21.00
C VAL A 261 -4.94 6.01 20.14
N ASN A 262 -4.79 6.56 18.93
CA ASN A 262 -3.68 6.22 18.05
C ASN A 262 -2.34 6.45 18.75
N CYS A 263 -1.47 5.45 18.74
CA CYS A 263 -0.22 5.46 19.48
C CYS A 263 0.78 6.52 18.99
N ARG A 264 0.68 6.93 17.72
CA ARG A 264 1.60 7.90 17.09
C ARG A 264 1.04 9.32 17.10
N THR A 265 -0.22 9.49 16.71
CA THR A 265 -0.81 10.83 16.55
C THR A 265 -1.52 11.33 17.81
N GLY A 266 -1.86 10.45 18.75
CA GLY A 266 -2.67 10.81 19.91
C GLY A 266 -4.13 11.10 19.57
N MET A 267 -4.56 10.82 18.33
CA MET A 267 -5.94 11.01 17.89
C MET A 267 -6.87 9.97 18.55
N PRO A 268 -8.02 10.38 19.10
CA PRO A 268 -9.05 9.46 19.56
C PRO A 268 -9.63 8.65 18.40
N CYS A 269 -9.73 7.34 18.58
CA CYS A 269 -10.31 6.41 17.62
C CYS A 269 -11.23 5.41 18.34
N HIS A 270 -12.22 4.90 17.62
CA HIS A 270 -13.17 3.92 18.15
C HIS A 270 -13.14 2.62 17.36
N LEU A 271 -13.45 1.49 18.00
CA LEU A 271 -13.68 0.23 17.29
C LEU A 271 -14.94 0.35 16.43
N HIS A 272 -14.86 -0.07 15.16
CA HIS A 272 -16.04 -0.11 14.32
C HIS A 272 -17.06 -1.13 14.89
N PRO A 273 -18.38 -0.86 14.88
CA PRO A 273 -19.39 -1.75 15.47
C PRO A 273 -19.45 -3.16 14.88
N THR A 274 -18.87 -3.37 13.69
CA THR A 274 -18.82 -4.69 13.04
C THR A 274 -17.61 -5.52 13.44
N SER A 275 -16.67 -4.96 14.19
CA SER A 275 -15.47 -5.68 14.65
C SER A 275 -15.86 -6.77 15.65
N SER A 276 -15.18 -7.92 15.61
CA SER A 276 -15.31 -8.98 16.62
C SER A 276 -14.87 -8.52 18.00
N LEU A 277 -13.99 -7.51 18.08
CA LEU A 277 -13.54 -6.94 19.35
C LEU A 277 -14.58 -5.98 19.96
N TYR A 278 -15.62 -5.61 19.21
CA TYR A 278 -16.65 -4.69 19.69
C TYR A 278 -17.65 -5.42 20.58
N GLY A 279 -17.83 -4.95 21.82
CA GLY A 279 -18.85 -5.47 22.74
C GLY A 279 -18.48 -6.77 23.46
N MET A 280 -17.25 -7.26 23.31
CA MET A 280 -16.74 -8.36 24.13
C MET A 280 -16.31 -7.86 25.51
N GLY A 281 -16.49 -8.69 26.55
CA GLY A 281 -16.10 -8.36 27.93
C GLY A 281 -14.58 -8.24 28.16
N PHE A 282 -13.79 -8.43 27.12
CA PHE A 282 -12.33 -8.28 27.10
C PHE A 282 -11.96 -7.20 26.10
N THR A 283 -11.40 -6.10 26.58
CA THR A 283 -10.86 -5.01 25.75
C THR A 283 -9.34 -5.06 25.78
N PRO A 284 -8.66 -5.40 24.68
CA PRO A 284 -7.20 -5.46 24.66
C PRO A 284 -6.55 -4.07 24.84
N ASP A 285 -5.41 -4.03 25.53
CA ASP A 285 -4.69 -2.78 25.79
C ASP A 285 -4.17 -2.13 24.50
N TYR A 286 -3.76 -2.95 23.53
CA TYR A 286 -3.19 -2.52 22.26
C TYR A 286 -3.80 -3.27 21.09
N VAL A 287 -4.07 -2.53 20.03
CA VAL A 287 -4.64 -3.05 18.79
C VAL A 287 -3.92 -2.46 17.58
N VAL A 288 -3.83 -3.23 16.50
CA VAL A 288 -3.52 -2.72 15.16
C VAL A 288 -4.77 -2.80 14.28
N TYR A 289 -4.90 -1.88 13.34
CA TYR A 289 -6.03 -1.82 12.42
C TYR A 289 -5.56 -1.74 10.96
N HIS A 290 -6.40 -2.20 10.03
CA HIS A 290 -6.13 -2.18 8.60
C HIS A 290 -6.45 -0.81 7.97
N GLU A 291 -7.59 -0.24 8.37
CA GLU A 291 -8.11 1.03 7.82
C GLU A 291 -8.73 1.88 8.93
N LEU A 292 -8.69 3.20 8.75
CA LEU A 292 -9.42 4.15 9.59
C LEU A 292 -10.48 4.88 8.75
N MET A 293 -11.74 4.71 9.10
CA MET A 293 -12.87 5.32 8.40
C MET A 293 -13.35 6.56 9.15
N MET A 294 -13.33 7.71 8.48
CA MET A 294 -13.88 8.96 9.02
C MET A 294 -15.36 9.09 8.66
N THR A 295 -16.23 9.06 9.67
CA THR A 295 -17.68 9.30 9.50
C THR A 295 -18.13 10.45 10.41
N THR A 296 -18.95 10.17 11.42
CA THR A 296 -19.21 11.09 12.54
C THR A 296 -18.08 11.04 13.58
N LYS A 297 -17.43 9.88 13.69
CA LYS A 297 -16.24 9.61 14.47
C LYS A 297 -15.27 8.78 13.64
N GLU A 298 -14.02 8.75 14.07
CA GLU A 298 -12.94 7.95 13.52
C GLU A 298 -13.11 6.49 13.98
N TYR A 299 -13.48 5.60 13.05
CA TYR A 299 -13.66 4.18 13.32
C TYR A 299 -12.52 3.34 12.73
N MET A 300 -11.89 2.53 13.57
CA MET A 300 -10.91 1.52 13.16
C MET A 300 -11.63 0.32 12.58
N HIS A 301 -11.25 -0.07 11.36
CA HIS A 301 -11.82 -1.20 10.64
C HIS A 301 -10.79 -2.33 10.51
N CYS A 302 -11.27 -3.57 10.62
CA CYS A 302 -10.49 -4.81 10.68
C CYS A 302 -9.33 -4.72 11.69
N VAL A 303 -9.65 -5.03 12.95
CA VAL A 303 -8.77 -4.81 14.10
C VAL A 303 -8.23 -6.13 14.65
N THR A 304 -6.98 -6.13 15.10
CA THR A 304 -6.34 -7.28 15.77
C THR A 304 -5.70 -6.84 17.07
N ALA A 305 -5.98 -7.58 18.15
CA ALA A 305 -5.32 -7.43 19.44
C ALA A 305 -3.84 -7.83 19.32
N VAL A 306 -2.94 -7.01 19.85
CA VAL A 306 -1.49 -7.25 19.81
C VAL A 306 -0.86 -6.99 21.17
N GLU A 307 0.30 -7.61 21.40
CA GLU A 307 1.09 -7.38 22.60
C GLU A 307 2.00 -6.16 22.45
N GLY A 308 2.18 -5.41 23.54
CA GLY A 308 3.10 -4.27 23.56
C GLY A 308 4.55 -4.66 23.26
N GLN A 309 4.94 -5.90 23.60
CA GLN A 309 6.28 -6.44 23.31
C GLN A 309 6.52 -6.58 21.81
N TRP A 310 5.54 -7.11 21.06
CA TRP A 310 5.65 -7.27 19.60
C TRP A 310 5.79 -5.93 18.89
N MET A 311 5.06 -4.90 19.35
CA MET A 311 5.19 -3.55 18.78
C MET A 311 6.60 -2.98 19.01
N ALA A 312 7.18 -3.19 20.19
CA ALA A 312 8.54 -2.74 20.49
C ALA A 312 9.61 -3.50 19.71
N GLU A 313 9.42 -4.81 19.50
CA GLU A 313 10.33 -5.66 18.72
C GLU A 313 10.28 -5.32 17.22
N LEU A 314 9.07 -5.17 16.66
CA LEU A 314 8.85 -5.00 15.23
C LEU A 314 8.92 -3.53 14.77
N GLY A 315 8.76 -2.59 15.69
CA GLY A 315 8.82 -1.15 15.44
C GLY A 315 9.67 -0.41 16.48
N PRO A 316 10.96 -0.76 16.67
CA PRO A 316 11.83 -0.18 17.70
C PRO A 316 12.03 1.33 17.53
N MET A 317 11.89 1.84 16.30
CA MET A 317 11.91 3.27 15.98
C MET A 317 10.78 4.07 16.63
N PHE A 318 9.65 3.41 16.91
CA PHE A 318 8.42 4.04 17.40
C PHE A 318 8.07 3.64 18.83
N TYR A 319 8.46 2.43 19.24
CA TYR A 319 8.00 1.81 20.46
C TYR A 319 9.19 1.36 21.31
N SER A 320 9.15 1.68 22.59
CA SER A 320 10.13 1.23 23.58
C SER A 320 9.41 0.67 24.80
N ILE A 321 9.84 -0.48 25.30
CA ILE A 321 9.31 -1.06 26.54
C ILE A 321 9.90 -0.28 27.72
N LYS A 322 9.03 0.23 28.60
CA LYS A 322 9.48 0.82 29.87
C LYS A 322 9.82 -0.32 30.85
N GLU A 323 11.04 -0.84 30.78
CA GLU A 323 11.54 -1.79 31.79
C GLU A 323 11.75 -1.07 33.14
N SER A 324 11.04 -1.49 34.19
CA SER A 324 11.10 -0.86 35.52
C SER A 324 12.51 -0.84 36.14
N ASN A 325 13.41 -1.70 35.66
CA ASN A 325 14.72 -1.94 36.27
C ASN A 325 15.89 -1.26 35.54
N LYS A 326 15.68 -0.68 34.36
CA LYS A 326 16.74 0.05 33.64
C LYS A 326 16.84 1.49 34.09
N SER A 327 18.07 1.93 34.38
CA SER A 327 18.33 3.32 34.77
C SER A 327 18.00 4.27 33.62
N ARG A 328 17.57 5.50 33.96
CA ARG A 328 17.34 6.59 33.00
C ARG A 328 18.58 6.87 32.14
N PHE A 329 19.77 6.55 32.66
CA PHE A 329 21.04 6.66 31.98
C PHE A 329 21.21 5.61 30.86
N GLU A 330 20.93 4.34 31.14
CA GLU A 330 21.08 3.23 30.19
C GLU A 330 20.18 3.42 28.96
N ARG A 331 18.91 3.80 29.17
CA ARG A 331 17.99 4.11 28.05
C ARG A 331 18.49 5.24 27.16
N LYS A 332 19.09 6.27 27.78
CA LYS A 332 19.64 7.41 27.04
C LYS A 332 20.90 7.02 26.27
N GLN A 333 21.65 6.04 26.78
CA GLN A 333 22.81 5.49 26.10
C GLN A 333 22.40 4.64 24.90
N GLU A 334 21.44 3.72 25.05
CA GLU A 334 20.88 2.92 23.95
C GLU A 334 20.32 3.81 22.82
N GLN A 335 19.56 4.85 23.16
CA GLN A 335 19.04 5.82 22.18
C GLN A 335 20.16 6.57 21.45
N ARG A 336 21.23 6.95 22.16
CA ARG A 336 22.39 7.62 21.56
C ARG A 336 23.18 6.69 20.67
N ASP A 337 23.35 5.44 21.06
CA ASP A 337 24.10 4.46 20.29
C ASP A 337 23.34 4.11 19.00
N HIS A 338 22.01 3.94 19.08
CA HIS A 338 21.16 3.77 17.90
C HIS A 338 21.16 4.99 16.97
N GLN A 339 21.12 6.21 17.54
CA GLN A 339 21.22 7.43 16.75
C GLN A 339 22.57 7.54 16.02
N LYS A 340 23.68 7.19 16.69
CA LYS A 340 25.01 7.16 16.07
C LYS A 340 25.12 6.10 14.97
N GLU A 341 24.50 4.94 15.17
CA GLU A 341 24.44 3.88 14.17
C GLU A 341 23.70 4.36 12.92
N MET A 342 22.53 4.97 13.08
CA MET A 342 21.80 5.60 11.97
C MET A 342 22.60 6.71 11.27
N GLU A 343 23.27 7.58 12.03
CA GLU A 343 24.13 8.63 11.47
C GLU A 343 25.31 8.04 10.68
N TYR A 344 25.91 6.97 11.18
CA TYR A 344 26.99 6.25 10.51
C TYR A 344 26.51 5.62 9.19
N GLU A 345 25.37 4.92 9.21
CA GLU A 345 24.77 4.35 8.01
C GLU A 345 24.41 5.43 6.98
N MET A 346 23.83 6.54 7.42
CA MET A 346 23.50 7.69 6.55
C MET A 346 24.75 8.27 5.89
N ASN A 347 25.82 8.48 6.65
CA ASN A 347 27.09 8.98 6.11
C ASN A 347 27.70 8.01 5.09
N LEU A 348 27.69 6.71 5.38
CA LEU A 348 28.19 5.68 4.47
C LEU A 348 27.39 5.66 3.16
N ALA A 349 26.07 5.72 3.25
CA ALA A 349 25.18 5.72 2.09
C ALA A 349 25.30 7.02 1.28
N GLN A 350 25.45 8.18 1.92
CA GLN A 350 25.74 9.45 1.23
C GLN A 350 27.06 9.39 0.47
N GLN A 351 28.13 8.85 1.07
CA GLN A 351 29.41 8.67 0.38
C GLN A 351 29.28 7.77 -0.85
N GLN A 352 28.49 6.68 -0.76
CA GLN A 352 28.23 5.81 -1.90
C GLN A 352 27.47 6.51 -3.03
N ILE A 353 26.53 7.40 -2.71
CA ILE A 353 25.79 8.18 -3.71
C ILE A 353 26.70 9.18 -4.40
N ILE A 354 27.52 9.91 -3.63
CA ILE A 354 28.51 10.85 -4.18
C ILE A 354 29.44 10.11 -5.14
N ARG A 355 29.97 8.96 -4.72
CA ARG A 355 30.85 8.13 -5.55
C ARG A 355 30.17 7.67 -6.85
N ARG A 356 28.92 7.18 -6.79
CA ARG A 356 28.17 6.80 -8.00
C ARG A 356 27.89 7.98 -8.91
N LYS A 357 27.62 9.16 -8.35
CA LYS A 357 27.39 10.38 -9.12
C LYS A 357 28.66 10.78 -9.86
N GLU A 358 29.79 10.80 -9.16
CA GLU A 358 31.12 11.03 -9.75
C GLU A 358 31.44 10.01 -10.85
N GLU A 359 31.14 8.72 -10.66
CA GLU A 359 31.30 7.68 -11.68
C GLU A 359 30.40 7.94 -12.90
N SER A 360 29.15 8.37 -12.71
CA SER A 360 28.22 8.67 -13.81
C SER A 360 28.64 9.91 -14.60
N ASP A 361 29.12 10.94 -13.91
CA ASP A 361 29.62 12.19 -14.49
C ASP A 361 30.94 11.93 -15.24
N SER A 362 31.80 11.05 -14.71
CA SER A 362 33.03 10.58 -15.36
C SER A 362 32.75 9.79 -16.65
N GLN A 363 31.70 8.97 -16.67
CA GLN A 363 31.29 8.25 -17.89
C GLN A 363 30.73 9.20 -18.95
N HIS A 364 29.95 10.21 -18.54
CA HIS A 364 29.39 11.23 -19.47
C HIS A 364 30.43 12.20 -20.02
N THR A 365 31.57 12.37 -19.36
CA THR A 365 32.66 13.25 -19.80
C THR A 365 33.69 12.58 -20.72
N THR A 366 33.56 11.28 -21.04
CA THR A 366 34.39 10.65 -22.07
C THR A 366 33.82 10.91 -23.48
N PRO A 367 34.47 11.72 -24.34
CA PRO A 367 34.02 11.87 -25.72
C PRO A 367 34.38 10.61 -26.49
N ARG A 368 33.45 9.65 -26.59
CA ARG A 368 33.53 8.61 -27.63
C ARG A 368 33.23 9.29 -28.97
N ALA A 369 34.26 9.87 -29.57
CA ALA A 369 34.25 10.24 -30.98
C ALA A 369 34.23 8.95 -31.81
N THR A 370 33.06 8.39 -32.07
CA THR A 370 32.88 7.46 -33.18
C THR A 370 32.90 8.28 -34.46
N PRO A 371 33.91 8.11 -35.34
CA PRO A 371 33.91 8.83 -36.61
C PRO A 371 32.75 8.30 -37.45
N ILE A 372 31.74 9.12 -37.65
CA ILE A 372 30.68 8.87 -38.62
C ILE A 372 31.37 8.78 -39.98
N ALA A 373 31.40 7.58 -40.58
CA ALA A 373 31.97 7.38 -41.90
C ALA A 373 31.04 8.00 -42.95
N THR A 374 31.29 9.25 -43.32
CA THR A 374 30.64 9.90 -44.46
C THR A 374 31.19 9.30 -45.75
N PRO A 375 30.35 8.73 -46.64
CA PRO A 375 30.81 8.25 -47.94
C PRO A 375 31.30 9.44 -48.77
N GLY A 376 32.58 9.47 -49.14
CA GLY A 376 33.12 10.45 -50.10
C GLY A 376 34.31 11.29 -49.64
N LEU A 377 34.77 11.20 -48.38
CA LEU A 377 35.95 11.95 -47.94
C LEU A 377 37.25 11.23 -48.36
N LYS A 378 37.97 11.78 -49.34
CA LYS A 378 39.30 11.30 -49.73
C LYS A 378 40.33 11.66 -48.67
N ARG A 379 41.05 10.67 -48.14
CA ARG A 379 42.20 10.89 -47.25
C ARG A 379 43.44 11.30 -48.08
N PRO A 380 44.31 12.19 -47.57
CA PRO A 380 45.56 12.54 -48.25
C PRO A 380 46.42 11.27 -48.41
N ASN A 381 46.99 11.06 -49.61
CA ASN A 381 47.83 9.92 -50.01
C ASN A 381 47.15 8.60 -50.42
N THR A 382 45.87 8.60 -50.79
CA THR A 382 45.28 7.46 -51.52
C THR A 382 45.40 7.65 -53.04
N PRO A 383 46.00 6.72 -53.80
CA PRO A 383 46.05 6.82 -55.26
C PRO A 383 44.62 6.80 -55.84
N GLY A 384 44.27 7.82 -56.62
CA GLY A 384 42.95 7.93 -57.23
C GLY A 384 42.75 6.88 -58.32
N THR A 385 41.58 6.25 -58.35
CA THR A 385 41.12 5.37 -59.43
C THR A 385 41.16 6.12 -60.77
N PRO A 386 41.72 5.54 -61.85
CA PRO A 386 41.92 6.25 -63.10
C PRO A 386 40.58 6.56 -63.78
N ARG A 387 40.37 7.85 -64.11
CA ARG A 387 39.27 8.32 -64.98
C ARG A 387 39.56 7.92 -66.43
N ARG A 388 39.21 6.71 -66.83
CA ARG A 388 38.99 6.38 -68.25
C ARG A 388 37.87 5.35 -68.37
N THR A 389 36.69 5.82 -68.74
CA THR A 389 35.67 5.01 -69.39
C THR A 389 36.17 4.62 -70.79
N PRO A 390 36.23 3.34 -71.16
CA PRO A 390 36.52 2.97 -72.54
C PRO A 390 35.30 3.29 -73.41
N SER A 391 35.55 4.06 -74.46
CA SER A 391 34.59 4.37 -75.51
C SER A 391 34.41 3.16 -76.43
N ARG A 392 33.39 2.34 -76.23
CA ARG A 392 32.67 1.67 -77.34
C ARG A 392 31.37 0.99 -76.89
N PHE A 393 30.29 1.43 -77.52
CA PHE A 393 29.01 0.75 -77.67
C PHE A 393 29.08 -0.32 -78.78
N GLY A 394 28.17 -1.30 -78.73
CA GLY A 394 27.85 -2.31 -79.77
C GLY A 394 28.27 -3.72 -79.34
N LEU A 395 27.40 -4.73 -79.26
CA LEU A 395 26.06 -4.98 -79.81
C LEU A 395 25.20 -5.66 -78.73
#